data_AF-A0A672L1P8-F1
#
_entry.id   AF-A0A672L1P8-F1
#
_cell.length_a   1.000
_cell.length_b   1.000
_cell.length_c   1.000
_cell.angle_alpha   90.00
_cell.angle_beta   90.00
_cell.angle_gamma   90.00
#
_symmetry.space_group_name_H-M   'P 1'
#
loop_
_entity.id
_entity.type
_entity.pdbx_description
1 polymer ?
#
loop_
_entity_poly.entity_id
_entity_poly.type
_entity_poly.pdbx_seq_one_letter_code
_entity_poly.pdbx_strand_id
1 'polypeptide(L)'
;MECTDRILLCGYTGTVSIQRKEDVSFNVVLHGTVRLLPMLQQICSGMKLYGLLTLVQQETDICRQLFVPGSFTKVDADFLVETLSPVFSEKGTMRQGKNNIEDMPEEETKDENEEVDKAQRNISDTPINVARFCQWLTGQSHVPLSDADREKFKIVMEFDHECHVRYGTHSICYPVVNACSRSVTFPVAHLGTYAEFKNVISQAIVHGYEFGRC
;
A
#
# COMPACT_ATOMS: atom_id res chain seq x y z
N MET A 1 22.80 11.02 23.82
CA MET A 1 22.98 9.59 23.50
C MET A 1 23.25 9.52 22.01
N GLU A 2 24.41 9.03 21.61
CA GLU A 2 24.85 9.02 20.21
C GLU A 2 24.07 7.96 19.42
N CYS A 3 23.90 8.13 18.11
CA CYS A 3 23.18 7.15 17.27
C CYS A 3 23.84 5.76 17.32
N THR A 4 25.16 5.72 17.42
CA THR A 4 25.96 4.51 17.58
C THR A 4 25.58 3.76 18.86
N ASP A 5 25.47 4.46 20.00
CA ASP A 5 25.07 3.85 21.28
C ASP A 5 23.70 3.17 21.17
N ARG A 6 22.75 3.81 20.48
CA ARG A 6 21.40 3.24 20.30
C ARG A 6 21.41 1.97 19.47
N ILE A 7 22.28 1.87 18.46
CA ILE A 7 22.45 0.67 17.63
C ILE A 7 23.08 -0.46 18.46
N LEU A 8 24.10 -0.15 19.26
CA LEU A 8 24.74 -1.12 20.15
C LEU A 8 23.75 -1.61 21.22
N LEU A 9 22.89 -0.74 21.75
CA LEU A 9 21.82 -1.10 22.67
C LEU A 9 20.77 -2.05 22.06
N CYS A 10 20.63 -2.07 20.73
CA CYS A 10 19.81 -3.08 20.05
C CYS A 10 20.49 -4.46 20.00
N GLY A 11 21.68 -4.64 20.57
CA GLY A 11 22.41 -5.91 20.58
C GLY A 11 23.36 -6.08 19.38
N TYR A 12 23.54 -5.05 18.55
CA TYR A 12 24.52 -5.10 17.48
C TYR A 12 25.94 -5.03 18.05
N THR A 13 26.78 -6.01 17.70
CA THR A 13 28.17 -6.12 18.23
C THR A 13 29.24 -5.76 17.19
N GLY A 14 28.83 -5.43 15.97
CA GLY A 14 29.74 -5.04 14.90
C GLY A 14 30.12 -3.56 14.92
N THR A 15 31.11 -3.20 14.11
CA THR A 15 31.40 -1.79 13.82
C THR A 15 30.25 -1.17 13.02
N VAL A 16 29.71 -0.05 13.49
CA VAL A 16 28.66 0.68 12.76
C VAL A 16 29.29 1.39 11.57
N SER A 17 29.00 0.90 10.37
CA SER A 17 29.47 1.48 9.11
C SER A 17 28.46 1.28 7.97
N ILE A 18 28.60 2.07 6.90
CA ILE A 18 27.74 1.98 5.71
C ILE A 18 27.85 0.59 5.05
N GLN A 19 29.04 -0.01 5.08
CA GLN A 19 29.28 -1.34 4.54
C GLN A 19 28.46 -2.43 5.24
N ARG A 20 28.04 -2.19 6.50
CA ARG A 20 27.24 -3.12 7.29
C ARG A 20 25.81 -2.62 7.54
N LYS A 21 25.31 -1.73 6.67
CA LYS A 21 23.96 -1.14 6.76
C LYS A 21 22.87 -2.20 6.94
N GLU A 22 22.96 -3.31 6.21
CA GLU A 22 21.97 -4.40 6.27
C GLU A 22 22.00 -5.11 7.63
N ASP A 23 23.18 -5.50 8.11
CA ASP A 23 23.33 -6.12 9.44
C ASP A 23 22.80 -5.20 10.55
N VAL A 24 23.13 -3.91 10.48
CA VAL A 24 22.67 -2.90 11.44
C VAL A 24 21.15 -2.78 11.39
N SER A 25 20.57 -2.65 10.19
CA SER A 25 19.12 -2.54 10.00
C SER A 25 18.39 -3.78 10.50
N PHE A 26 18.90 -4.97 10.18
CA PHE A 26 18.37 -6.25 10.64
C PHE A 26 18.36 -6.34 12.17
N ASN A 27 19.46 -5.97 12.85
CA ASN A 27 19.53 -6.01 14.31
C ASN A 27 18.55 -5.02 14.97
N VAL A 28 18.41 -3.82 14.42
CA VAL A 28 17.44 -2.84 14.93
C VAL A 28 16.01 -3.34 14.79
N VAL A 29 15.66 -3.92 13.64
CA VAL A 29 14.33 -4.50 13.39
C VAL A 29 14.10 -5.70 14.32
N LEU A 30 15.06 -6.62 14.41
CA LEU A 30 14.98 -7.81 15.26
C LEU A 30 14.81 -7.44 16.74
N HIS A 31 15.58 -6.47 17.24
CA HIS A 31 15.44 -5.99 18.60
C HIS A 31 14.05 -5.39 18.85
N GLY A 32 13.50 -4.64 17.90
CA GLY A 32 12.14 -4.11 17.97
C GLY A 32 11.09 -5.22 18.05
N THR A 33 11.19 -6.23 17.19
CA THR A 33 10.20 -7.31 17.10
C THR A 33 10.27 -8.28 18.28
N VAL A 34 11.47 -8.69 18.70
CA VAL A 34 11.66 -9.65 19.81
C VAL A 34 11.20 -9.09 21.14
N ARG A 35 11.30 -7.76 21.35
CA ARG A 35 10.77 -7.12 22.56
C ARG A 35 9.26 -7.20 22.70
N LEU A 36 8.53 -7.30 21.59
CA LEU A 36 7.07 -7.45 21.60
C LEU A 36 6.62 -8.88 21.88
N LEU A 37 7.49 -9.87 21.60
CA LEU A 37 7.17 -11.28 21.74
C LEU A 37 6.66 -11.68 23.14
N PRO A 38 7.29 -11.32 24.27
CA PRO A 38 6.79 -11.72 25.59
C PRO A 38 5.42 -11.11 25.90
N MET A 39 5.16 -9.87 25.48
CA MET A 39 3.86 -9.21 25.65
C MET A 39 2.79 -9.92 24.81
N LEU A 40 3.07 -10.23 23.55
CA LEU A 40 2.16 -10.98 22.68
C LEU A 40 1.89 -12.38 23.22
N GLN A 41 2.90 -13.07 23.73
CA GLN A 41 2.76 -14.38 24.38
C GLN A 41 1.87 -14.32 25.61
N GLN A 42 2.00 -13.28 26.44
CA GLN A 42 1.12 -13.08 27.59
C GLN A 42 -0.33 -12.84 27.18
N ILE A 43 -0.57 -12.00 26.16
CA ILE A 43 -1.92 -11.77 25.61
C ILE A 43 -2.51 -13.09 25.08
N CYS A 44 -1.75 -13.87 24.30
CA CYS A 44 -2.17 -15.18 23.82
C CYS A 44 -2.46 -16.16 24.96
N SER A 45 -1.64 -16.16 26.02
CA SER A 45 -1.83 -17.02 27.19
C SER A 45 -3.09 -16.64 27.96
N GLY A 46 -3.33 -15.34 28.15
CA GLY A 46 -4.57 -14.83 28.73
C GLY A 46 -5.80 -15.24 27.91
N MET A 47 -5.78 -15.04 26.60
CA MET A 47 -6.88 -15.47 25.72
C MET A 47 -7.10 -16.99 25.76
N LYS A 48 -6.04 -17.78 25.88
CA LYS A 48 -6.13 -19.25 25.98
C LYS A 48 -6.84 -19.70 27.27
N LEU A 49 -6.60 -19.02 28.40
CA LEU A 49 -7.25 -19.35 29.68
C LEU A 49 -8.77 -19.23 29.62
N TYR A 50 -9.29 -18.31 28.82
CA TYR A 50 -10.72 -18.09 28.63
C TYR A 50 -11.29 -18.81 27.40
N GLY A 51 -10.51 -19.68 26.74
CA GLY A 51 -10.92 -20.36 25.50
C GLY A 51 -11.08 -19.45 24.28
N LEU A 52 -10.75 -18.16 24.40
CA LEU A 52 -10.92 -17.16 23.34
C LEU A 52 -9.91 -17.32 22.21
N LEU A 53 -8.69 -17.81 22.50
CA LEU A 53 -7.62 -17.94 21.50
C LEU A 53 -8.06 -18.80 20.30
N THR A 54 -8.71 -19.93 20.56
CA THR A 54 -9.20 -20.83 19.49
C THR A 54 -10.33 -20.19 18.69
N LEU A 55 -11.23 -19.45 19.35
CA LEU A 55 -12.31 -18.73 18.68
C LEU A 55 -11.77 -17.62 17.77
N VAL A 56 -10.75 -16.87 18.21
CA VAL A 56 -10.12 -15.82 17.39
C VAL A 56 -9.45 -16.40 16.14
N GLN A 57 -8.84 -17.58 16.27
CA GLN A 57 -8.19 -18.29 15.16
C GLN A 57 -9.18 -18.90 14.17
N GLN A 58 -10.35 -19.34 14.63
CA GLN A 58 -11.37 -19.98 13.79
C GLN A 58 -12.35 -18.96 13.18
N GLU A 59 -12.78 -17.99 13.98
CA GLU A 59 -13.84 -17.03 13.67
C GLU A 59 -13.27 -15.60 13.70
N THR A 60 -12.20 -15.37 12.93
CA THR A 60 -11.43 -14.11 12.94
C THR A 60 -12.32 -12.90 12.64
N ASP A 61 -13.23 -12.99 11.68
CA ASP A 61 -14.10 -11.87 11.29
C ASP A 61 -15.10 -11.48 12.39
N ILE A 62 -15.65 -12.46 13.10
CA ILE A 62 -16.57 -12.23 14.23
C ILE A 62 -15.78 -11.64 15.40
N CYS A 63 -14.66 -12.28 15.74
CA CYS A 63 -13.84 -11.88 16.88
C CYS A 63 -13.14 -10.52 16.68
N ARG A 64 -12.92 -10.08 15.44
CA ARG A 64 -12.34 -8.77 15.13
C ARG A 64 -13.08 -7.62 15.81
N GLN A 65 -14.41 -7.72 15.93
CA GLN A 65 -15.23 -6.70 16.58
C GLN A 65 -15.01 -6.61 18.10
N LEU A 66 -14.43 -7.64 18.73
CA LEU A 66 -14.11 -7.62 20.17
C LEU A 66 -12.88 -6.76 20.48
N PHE A 67 -11.97 -6.59 19.52
CA PHE A 67 -10.69 -5.92 19.71
C PHE A 67 -10.64 -4.53 19.11
N VAL A 68 -11.61 -4.17 18.27
CA VAL A 68 -11.66 -2.86 17.65
C VAL A 68 -12.98 -2.17 18.01
N PRO A 69 -12.92 -1.00 18.69
CA PRO A 69 -14.11 -0.20 18.95
C PRO A 69 -14.77 0.27 17.64
N GLY A 70 -16.08 0.07 17.53
CA GLY A 70 -16.91 0.53 16.40
C GLY A 70 -17.09 -0.51 15.29
N SER A 71 -18.16 -0.34 14.50
CA SER A 71 -18.34 -1.08 13.25
C SER A 71 -17.50 -0.42 12.16
N PHE A 72 -16.45 -1.09 11.69
CA PHE A 72 -15.72 -0.60 10.53
C PHE A 72 -16.66 -0.51 9.33
N THR A 73 -16.87 0.71 8.83
CA THR A 73 -17.50 0.91 7.54
C THR A 73 -16.51 0.47 6.47
N LYS A 74 -16.93 -0.46 5.61
CA LYS A 74 -16.14 -0.85 4.44
C LYS A 74 -15.95 0.37 3.55
N VAL A 75 -14.77 0.51 2.97
CA VAL A 75 -14.50 1.56 2.00
C VAL A 75 -15.30 1.29 0.73
N ASP A 76 -16.10 2.27 0.32
CA ASP A 76 -16.81 2.29 -0.95
C ASP A 76 -16.14 3.26 -1.95
N ALA A 77 -16.62 3.24 -3.18
CA ALA A 77 -16.05 4.04 -4.26
C ALA A 77 -16.22 5.55 -4.00
N ASP A 78 -17.35 5.96 -3.42
CA ASP A 78 -17.67 7.36 -3.17
C ASP A 78 -16.69 7.96 -2.15
N PHE A 79 -16.50 7.29 -1.01
CA PHE A 79 -15.49 7.69 -0.02
C PHE A 79 -14.09 7.75 -0.63
N LEU A 80 -13.72 6.76 -1.45
CA LEU A 80 -12.40 6.74 -2.05
C LEU A 80 -12.20 7.95 -2.99
N VAL A 81 -13.15 8.23 -3.88
CA VAL A 81 -13.07 9.37 -4.81
C VAL A 81 -13.03 10.69 -4.05
N GLU A 82 -13.84 10.87 -3.00
CA GLU A 82 -13.83 12.07 -2.16
C GLU A 82 -12.51 12.28 -1.41
N THR A 83 -11.79 11.21 -1.10
CA THR A 83 -10.56 11.27 -0.33
C THR A 83 -9.32 11.43 -1.21
N LEU A 84 -9.38 11.09 -2.50
CA LEU A 84 -8.29 11.33 -3.44
C LEU A 84 -8.13 12.84 -3.72
N SER A 85 -6.89 13.32 -3.64
CA SER A 85 -6.52 14.71 -3.84
C SER A 85 -5.38 14.80 -4.85
N PRO A 86 -5.70 14.82 -6.16
CA PRO A 86 -4.70 14.91 -7.22
C PRO A 86 -3.99 16.27 -7.24
N VAL A 87 -2.67 16.23 -7.40
CA VAL A 87 -1.79 17.39 -7.56
C VAL A 87 -1.44 17.52 -9.04
N PHE A 88 -2.23 18.33 -9.74
CA PHE A 88 -2.04 18.58 -11.17
C PHE A 88 -0.86 19.52 -11.43
N SER A 89 -0.19 19.32 -12.57
CA SER A 89 0.79 20.28 -13.11
C SER A 89 0.15 21.64 -13.41
N GLU A 90 0.98 22.69 -13.49
CA GLU A 90 0.55 24.05 -13.81
C GLU A 90 -0.31 24.11 -15.08
N LYS A 91 -1.37 24.93 -15.02
CA LYS A 91 -2.33 25.13 -16.11
C LYS A 91 -1.61 25.68 -17.36
N GLY A 92 -1.87 25.06 -18.52
CA GLY A 92 -1.29 25.46 -19.81
C GLY A 92 -0.03 24.68 -20.22
N THR A 93 0.43 23.71 -19.41
CA THR A 93 1.56 22.86 -19.76
C THR A 93 1.11 21.62 -20.56
N MET A 94 1.97 21.08 -21.43
CA MET A 94 1.72 19.76 -22.08
C MET A 94 1.56 18.61 -21.08
N ARG A 95 1.94 18.83 -19.82
CA ARG A 95 1.80 17.88 -18.71
C ARG A 95 0.35 17.81 -18.20
N GLN A 96 -0.44 18.87 -18.37
CA GLN A 96 -1.81 18.95 -17.89
C GLN A 96 -2.69 17.83 -18.47
N GLY A 97 -2.65 17.60 -19.79
CA GLY A 97 -3.42 16.52 -20.43
C GLY A 97 -2.93 15.09 -20.11
N LYS A 98 -1.73 14.95 -19.53
CA LYS A 98 -1.18 13.65 -19.07
C LYS A 98 -1.48 13.36 -17.60
N ASN A 99 -2.01 14.34 -16.87
CA ASN A 99 -2.38 14.19 -15.45
C ASN A 99 -3.84 13.75 -15.28
N ASN A 100 -4.69 14.03 -16.27
CA ASN A 100 -6.07 13.59 -16.27
C ASN A 100 -6.12 12.12 -16.69
N ILE A 101 -6.10 11.23 -15.71
CA ILE A 101 -6.45 9.81 -15.90
C ILE A 101 -7.90 9.70 -16.44
N GLU A 102 -8.75 10.68 -16.14
CA GLU A 102 -10.12 10.81 -16.68
C GLU A 102 -10.16 11.20 -18.18
N ASP A 103 -9.10 11.79 -18.73
CA ASP A 103 -8.99 12.08 -20.18
C ASP A 103 -8.37 10.91 -20.95
N MET A 104 -8.10 9.77 -20.29
CA MET A 104 -7.74 8.55 -21.00
C MET A 104 -8.91 8.15 -21.90
N PRO A 105 -8.67 7.87 -23.19
CA PRO A 105 -9.75 7.54 -24.10
C PRO A 105 -10.56 6.38 -23.53
N GLU A 106 -11.85 6.62 -23.28
CA GLU A 106 -12.85 5.59 -23.15
C GLU A 106 -12.89 4.85 -24.48
N GLU A 107 -12.01 3.87 -24.68
CA GLU A 107 -12.28 2.84 -25.68
C GLU A 107 -13.55 2.14 -25.21
N GLU A 108 -14.66 2.47 -25.91
CA GLU A 108 -15.96 1.86 -25.75
C GLU A 108 -15.79 0.35 -25.51
N THR A 109 -16.18 -0.13 -24.34
CA THR A 109 -16.36 -1.56 -24.09
C THR A 109 -17.59 -2.05 -24.87
N LYS A 110 -17.48 -2.08 -26.20
CA LYS A 110 -18.26 -2.94 -27.07
C LYS A 110 -17.35 -4.09 -27.46
N ASP A 111 -17.40 -5.16 -26.68
CA ASP A 111 -17.40 -6.49 -27.25
C ASP A 111 -18.10 -7.44 -26.27
N GLU A 112 -19.38 -7.62 -26.55
CA GLU A 112 -20.11 -8.82 -26.19
C GLU A 112 -19.45 -9.99 -26.93
N ASN A 113 -18.97 -10.99 -26.18
CA ASN A 113 -18.55 -12.32 -26.66
C ASN A 113 -17.35 -12.38 -27.61
N GLU A 114 -16.13 -12.47 -27.09
CA GLU A 114 -15.11 -13.36 -27.71
C GLU A 114 -14.30 -14.11 -26.65
N GLU A 115 -14.26 -15.44 -26.82
CA GLU A 115 -13.40 -16.36 -26.10
C GLU A 115 -11.93 -16.01 -26.41
N VAL A 116 -11.25 -15.31 -25.49
CA VAL A 116 -9.80 -15.06 -25.63
C VAL A 116 -9.01 -15.91 -24.65
N ASP A 117 -8.34 -16.90 -25.24
CA ASP A 117 -7.22 -17.73 -24.81
C ASP A 117 -6.89 -17.88 -23.31
N LYS A 118 -7.07 -19.12 -22.85
CA LYS A 118 -6.68 -19.67 -21.55
C LYS A 118 -5.16 -19.92 -21.43
N ALA A 119 -4.33 -18.92 -21.70
CA ALA A 119 -2.87 -19.10 -21.68
C ALA A 119 -2.09 -18.12 -20.80
N GLN A 120 -2.68 -17.50 -19.76
CA GLN A 120 -1.88 -16.80 -18.74
C GLN A 120 -2.61 -16.65 -17.39
N ARG A 121 -3.18 -17.74 -16.86
CA ARG A 121 -3.64 -17.76 -15.46
C ARG A 121 -2.48 -18.09 -14.54
N ASN A 122 -1.76 -17.06 -14.10
CA ASN A 122 -0.90 -17.08 -12.91
C ASN A 122 -0.76 -15.67 -12.33
N ILE A 123 -1.90 -15.03 -12.07
CA ILE A 123 -2.01 -13.91 -11.13
C ILE A 123 -3.03 -14.41 -10.11
N SER A 124 -2.72 -14.33 -8.82
CA SER A 124 -3.61 -14.81 -7.76
C SER A 124 -5.02 -14.23 -7.96
N ASP A 125 -6.00 -15.12 -8.15
CA ASP A 125 -7.39 -14.89 -8.59
C ASP A 125 -8.25 -14.03 -7.63
N THR A 126 -7.64 -13.29 -6.69
CA THR A 126 -8.39 -12.35 -5.87
C THR A 126 -8.71 -11.08 -6.66
N PRO A 127 -9.98 -10.79 -6.97
CA PRO A 127 -10.36 -9.56 -7.65
C PRO A 127 -9.97 -8.35 -6.80
N ILE A 128 -9.37 -7.35 -7.45
CA ILE A 128 -9.07 -6.06 -6.82
C ILE A 128 -10.40 -5.36 -6.56
N ASN A 129 -10.70 -5.10 -5.30
CA ASN A 129 -11.86 -4.33 -4.87
C ASN A 129 -11.41 -3.01 -4.24
N VAL A 130 -12.36 -2.10 -4.02
CA VAL A 130 -12.09 -0.75 -3.50
C VAL A 130 -11.37 -0.79 -2.16
N ALA A 131 -11.78 -1.67 -1.25
CA ALA A 131 -11.14 -1.82 0.06
C ALA A 131 -9.68 -2.26 -0.05
N ARG A 132 -9.35 -3.17 -0.98
CA ARG A 132 -7.98 -3.63 -1.23
C ARG A 132 -7.13 -2.54 -1.86
N PHE A 133 -7.70 -1.74 -2.76
CA PHE A 133 -7.00 -0.59 -3.33
C PHE A 133 -6.72 0.48 -2.28
N CYS A 134 -7.71 0.82 -1.45
CA CYS A 134 -7.52 1.72 -0.30
C CYS A 134 -6.46 1.19 0.67
N GLN A 135 -6.47 -0.12 0.94
CA GLN A 135 -5.47 -0.76 1.79
C GLN A 135 -4.07 -0.67 1.20
N TRP A 136 -3.93 -0.85 -0.12
CA TRP A 136 -2.66 -0.68 -0.80
C TRP A 136 -2.15 0.77 -0.66
N LEU A 137 -3.02 1.77 -0.86
CA LEU A 137 -2.67 3.19 -0.75
C LEU A 137 -2.33 3.66 0.67
N THR A 138 -3.02 3.14 1.68
CA THR A 138 -3.04 3.74 3.04
C THR A 138 -2.63 2.78 4.15
N GLY A 139 -2.43 1.50 3.83
CA GLY A 139 -2.27 0.43 4.81
C GLY A 139 -3.58 0.02 5.50
N GLN A 140 -4.70 0.71 5.24
CA GLN A 140 -6.00 0.47 5.89
C GLN A 140 -7.11 0.18 4.87
N SER A 141 -7.92 -0.85 5.16
CA SER A 141 -9.07 -1.27 4.35
C SER A 141 -10.41 -0.72 4.85
N HIS A 142 -10.39 0.25 5.77
CA HIS A 142 -11.57 0.79 6.43
C HIS A 142 -11.55 2.31 6.49
N VAL A 143 -12.75 2.90 6.57
CA VAL A 143 -12.96 4.33 6.79
C VAL A 143 -12.49 4.69 8.21
N PRO A 144 -11.78 5.83 8.43
CA PRO A 144 -11.42 6.30 9.76
C PRO A 144 -12.62 6.32 10.72
N LEU A 145 -12.39 6.03 12.00
CA LEU A 145 -13.49 5.86 12.96
C LEU A 145 -14.15 7.18 13.39
N SER A 146 -13.37 8.25 13.52
CA SER A 146 -13.88 9.56 13.97
C SER A 146 -14.21 10.46 12.78
N ASP A 147 -15.27 11.25 12.89
CA ASP A 147 -15.67 12.18 11.82
C ASP A 147 -14.60 13.26 11.57
N ALA A 148 -13.92 13.73 12.63
CA ALA A 148 -12.81 14.66 12.49
C ALA A 148 -11.61 14.07 11.72
N ASP A 149 -11.35 12.76 11.85
CA ASP A 149 -10.31 12.08 11.06
C ASP A 149 -10.77 11.87 9.63
N ARG A 150 -12.06 11.58 9.39
CA ARG A 150 -12.65 11.43 8.04
C ARG A 150 -12.55 12.71 7.24
N GLU A 151 -12.92 13.85 7.82
CA GLU A 151 -12.85 15.16 7.15
C GLU A 151 -11.42 15.52 6.70
N LYS A 152 -10.42 15.11 7.48
CA LYS A 152 -8.99 15.34 7.21
C LYS A 152 -8.33 14.19 6.45
N PHE A 153 -9.10 13.17 6.08
CA PHE A 153 -8.56 12.02 5.38
C PHE A 153 -8.42 12.36 3.91
N LYS A 154 -7.19 12.67 3.49
CA LYS A 154 -6.85 12.92 2.09
C LYS A 154 -5.68 12.06 1.66
N ILE A 155 -5.79 11.51 0.45
CA ILE A 155 -4.74 10.75 -0.21
C ILE A 155 -4.19 11.61 -1.34
N VAL A 156 -2.95 12.06 -1.20
CA VAL A 156 -2.30 12.91 -2.21
C VAL A 156 -1.89 12.06 -3.40
N MET A 157 -2.34 12.42 -4.60
CA MET A 157 -1.90 11.76 -5.83
C MET A 157 -0.97 12.69 -6.61
N GLU A 158 0.24 12.23 -6.86
CA GLU A 158 1.25 12.96 -7.62
C GLU A 158 1.51 12.25 -8.95
N PHE A 159 1.90 13.02 -9.96
CA PHE A 159 2.16 12.51 -11.31
C PHE A 159 3.61 12.77 -11.70
N ASP A 160 4.35 11.70 -11.94
CA ASP A 160 5.74 11.75 -12.38
C ASP A 160 5.83 11.66 -13.90
N HIS A 161 6.32 12.74 -14.51
CA HIS A 161 6.54 12.84 -15.96
C HIS A 161 7.99 12.58 -16.37
N GLU A 162 8.91 12.45 -15.42
CA GLU A 162 10.37 12.52 -15.67
C GLU A 162 11.09 11.26 -15.23
N CYS A 163 10.41 10.12 -15.23
CA CYS A 163 11.01 8.83 -14.88
C CYS A 163 12.26 8.53 -15.74
N HIS A 164 12.27 8.91 -17.02
CA HIS A 164 13.42 8.71 -17.92
C HIS A 164 14.64 9.56 -17.54
N VAL A 165 14.44 10.73 -16.94
CA VAL A 165 15.54 11.58 -16.46
C VAL A 165 16.21 10.93 -15.25
N ARG A 166 15.41 10.30 -14.38
CA ARG A 166 15.89 9.69 -13.13
C ARG A 166 16.49 8.30 -13.31
N TYR A 167 15.87 7.47 -14.16
CA TYR A 167 16.19 6.05 -14.28
C TYR A 167 16.78 5.67 -15.64
N GLY A 168 16.90 6.61 -16.58
CA GLY A 168 17.36 6.34 -17.95
C GLY A 168 16.33 5.55 -18.76
N THR A 169 16.79 4.73 -19.71
CA THR A 169 15.92 3.91 -20.57
C THR A 169 15.35 2.73 -19.79
N HIS A 170 14.02 2.62 -19.75
CA HIS A 170 13.28 1.53 -19.12
C HIS A 170 11.91 1.35 -19.80
N SER A 171 11.31 0.18 -19.64
CA SER A 171 10.06 -0.21 -20.30
C SER A 171 8.81 -0.11 -19.41
N ILE A 172 8.98 0.02 -18.10
CA ILE A 172 7.87 0.07 -17.14
C ILE A 172 8.30 0.80 -15.86
N CYS A 173 7.35 1.48 -15.22
CA CYS A 173 7.47 1.95 -13.85
C CYS A 173 6.22 1.54 -13.07
N TYR A 174 6.41 1.30 -11.77
CA TYR A 174 5.31 1.08 -10.85
C TYR A 174 5.04 2.33 -10.02
N PRO A 175 3.78 2.55 -9.59
CA PRO A 175 3.48 3.60 -8.64
C PRO A 175 4.23 3.40 -7.33
N VAL A 176 4.62 4.51 -6.72
CA VAL A 176 5.27 4.50 -5.39
C VAL A 176 4.24 4.95 -4.37
N VAL A 177 3.93 4.08 -3.41
CA VAL A 177 3.01 4.38 -2.32
C VAL A 177 3.76 4.72 -1.04
N ASN A 178 3.31 5.75 -0.35
CA ASN A 178 3.70 6.07 1.01
C ASN A 178 2.47 6.09 1.91
N ALA A 179 2.15 4.94 2.48
CA ALA A 179 0.99 4.76 3.35
C ALA A 179 1.00 5.71 4.57
N CYS A 180 2.17 5.99 5.15
CA CYS A 180 2.30 6.87 6.31
C CYS A 180 1.92 8.32 6.00
N SER A 181 2.33 8.84 4.83
CA SER A 181 1.94 10.18 4.39
C SER A 181 0.62 10.21 3.60
N ARG A 182 0.00 9.05 3.37
CA ARG A 182 -1.18 8.88 2.51
C ARG A 182 -0.95 9.53 1.15
N SER A 183 0.14 9.14 0.48
CA SER A 183 0.45 9.65 -0.85
C SER A 183 0.84 8.55 -1.81
N VAL A 184 0.56 8.77 -3.10
CA VAL A 184 0.94 7.88 -4.19
C VAL A 184 1.46 8.71 -5.36
N THR A 185 2.54 8.24 -5.98
CA THR A 185 3.11 8.86 -7.17
C THR A 185 2.95 7.93 -8.37
N PHE A 186 2.25 8.38 -9.41
CA PHE A 186 1.99 7.63 -10.64
C PHE A 186 2.99 7.99 -11.74
N PRO A 187 3.67 7.00 -12.36
CA PRO A 187 4.60 7.24 -13.46
C PRO A 187 3.85 7.34 -14.80
N VAL A 188 3.40 8.55 -15.15
CA VAL A 188 2.47 8.75 -16.27
C VAL A 188 3.05 8.38 -17.65
N ALA A 189 4.37 8.30 -17.79
CA ALA A 189 5.02 7.94 -19.06
C ALA A 189 4.68 6.51 -19.54
N HIS A 190 4.30 5.62 -18.62
CA HIS A 190 3.99 4.20 -18.88
C HIS A 190 2.52 3.85 -18.60
N LEU A 191 1.67 4.87 -18.47
CA LEU A 191 0.23 4.74 -18.20
C LEU A 191 -0.58 5.43 -19.30
N GLY A 192 -0.12 5.34 -20.55
CA GLY A 192 -0.68 6.09 -21.68
C GLY A 192 -2.03 5.55 -22.15
N THR A 193 -2.30 4.26 -21.92
CA THR A 193 -3.55 3.59 -22.29
C THR A 193 -4.22 2.93 -21.08
N TYR A 194 -5.54 2.73 -21.16
CA TYR A 194 -6.28 2.10 -20.06
C TYR A 194 -5.80 0.67 -19.78
N ALA A 195 -5.41 -0.06 -20.83
CA ALA A 195 -4.82 -1.39 -20.71
C ALA A 195 -3.49 -1.37 -19.93
N GLU A 196 -2.59 -0.43 -20.25
CA GLU A 196 -1.33 -0.23 -19.51
C GLU A 196 -1.60 0.14 -18.06
N PHE A 197 -2.50 1.10 -17.81
CA PHE A 197 -2.91 1.49 -16.47
C PHE A 197 -3.42 0.30 -15.67
N LYS A 198 -4.40 -0.42 -16.21
CA LYS A 198 -5.00 -1.58 -15.55
C LYS A 198 -3.96 -2.65 -15.24
N ASN A 199 -3.06 -2.93 -16.18
CA ASN A 199 -2.01 -3.94 -16.01
C ASN A 199 -1.00 -3.53 -14.91
N VAL A 200 -0.46 -2.31 -14.98
CA VAL A 200 0.53 -1.79 -14.03
C VAL A 200 -0.06 -1.71 -12.62
N ILE A 201 -1.29 -1.21 -12.47
CA ILE A 201 -1.96 -1.09 -11.17
C ILE A 201 -2.29 -2.46 -10.59
N SER A 202 -2.74 -3.39 -11.42
CA SER A 202 -3.04 -4.75 -10.95
C SER A 202 -1.78 -5.43 -10.40
N GLN A 203 -0.68 -5.36 -11.14
CA GLN A 203 0.60 -5.89 -10.68
C GLN A 203 1.11 -5.17 -9.42
N ALA A 204 1.00 -3.84 -9.37
CA ALA A 204 1.42 -3.05 -8.22
C ALA A 204 0.63 -3.37 -6.94
N ILE A 205 -0.67 -3.68 -7.04
CA ILE A 205 -1.49 -4.04 -5.86
C ILE A 205 -1.22 -5.47 -5.42
N VAL A 206 -1.05 -6.39 -6.38
CA VAL A 206 -0.80 -7.81 -6.08
C VAL A 206 0.57 -8.00 -5.44
N HIS A 207 1.60 -7.31 -5.96
CA HIS A 207 2.99 -7.48 -5.53
C HIS A 207 3.52 -6.32 -4.66
N GLY A 208 2.73 -5.27 -4.45
CA GLY A 208 3.13 -4.03 -3.78
C GLY A 208 3.55 -4.15 -2.32
N TYR A 209 3.21 -5.26 -1.67
CA TYR A 209 3.58 -5.49 -0.26
C TYR A 209 5.08 -5.75 -0.07
N GLU A 210 5.84 -6.04 -1.13
CA GLU A 210 7.28 -6.37 -1.06
C GLU A 210 8.23 -5.28 -1.59
N PHE A 211 7.74 -4.23 -2.24
CA PHE A 211 8.62 -3.19 -2.82
C PHE A 211 8.97 -2.11 -1.80
N GLY A 212 9.95 -2.41 -0.94
CA GLY A 212 10.77 -1.37 -0.32
C GLY A 212 11.44 -0.52 -1.41
N ARG A 213 11.50 0.80 -1.19
CA ARG A 213 12.08 1.78 -2.11
C ARG A 213 13.41 1.27 -2.70
N CYS A 214 13.47 1.09 -4.02
CA CYS A 214 14.73 1.00 -4.76
C CYS A 214 15.56 2.25 -4.53
#